data_AF-A0A3C0X0C8-F1
#
_entry.id   AF-A0A3C0X0C8-F1
#
_cell.length_a   1.000
_cell.length_b   1.000
_cell.length_c   1.000
_cell.angle_alpha   90.00
_cell.angle_beta   90.00
_cell.angle_gamma   90.00
#
_symmetry.space_group_name_H-M   'P 1'
#
loop_
_entity.id
_entity.type
_entity.pdbx_description
1 polymer ?
#
loop_
_entity_poly.entity_id
_entity_poly.type
_entity_poly.pdbx_seq_one_letter_code
_entity_poly.pdbx_strand_id
1 'polypeptide(L)' 'PEELIAQTPVEPRNSSRLMFLPRTGGDIKHKHFYDLPDFLKPGDCLVLNDTRVLP' A
#
# COMPACT_ATOMS: atom_id res chain seq x y z
N PRO A 1 -4.33 -5.92 -19.30
CA PRO A 1 -3.69 -7.21 -19.67
C PRO A 1 -3.83 -8.20 -18.53
N GLU A 2 -4.27 -9.43 -18.84
CA GLU A 2 -4.55 -10.47 -17.83
C GLU A 2 -3.28 -10.87 -17.07
N GLU A 3 -2.14 -10.83 -17.74
CA GLU A 3 -0.81 -11.11 -17.20
C GLU A 3 -0.37 -10.13 -16.10
N LEU A 4 -1.06 -8.99 -15.95
CA LEU A 4 -0.79 -8.03 -14.87
C LEU A 4 -1.64 -8.28 -13.61
N ILE A 5 -2.58 -9.23 -13.63
CA ILE A 5 -3.39 -9.60 -12.47
C ILE A 5 -2.64 -10.66 -11.68
N ALA A 6 -2.17 -10.27 -10.49
CA ALA A 6 -1.48 -11.19 -9.58
C ALA A 6 -2.40 -12.35 -9.19
N GLN A 7 -1.98 -13.58 -9.50
CA GLN A 7 -2.70 -14.81 -9.14
C GLN A 7 -2.33 -15.28 -7.72
N THR A 8 -1.17 -14.87 -7.24
CA THR A 8 -0.66 -15.12 -5.88
C THR A 8 -0.05 -13.85 -5.31
N PRO A 9 -0.06 -13.67 -3.99
CA PRO A 9 0.64 -12.56 -3.36
C PRO A 9 2.16 -12.71 -3.54
N VAL A 10 2.85 -11.56 -3.55
CA VAL A 10 4.32 -11.52 -3.48
C VAL A 10 4.80 -11.80 -2.06
N GLU A 11 5.95 -12.48 -1.91
CA GLU A 11 6.58 -12.77 -0.63
C GLU A 11 7.99 -12.16 -0.54
N PRO A 12 8.32 -11.38 0.51
CA PRO A 12 7.45 -11.01 1.64
C PRO A 12 6.35 -10.02 1.21
N ARG A 13 5.19 -10.05 1.86
CA ARG A 13 4.01 -9.22 1.50
C ARG A 13 4.29 -7.72 1.30
N ASN A 14 5.22 -7.14 2.07
CA ASN A 14 5.59 -5.72 1.99
C ASN A 14 6.51 -5.38 0.79
N SER A 15 6.97 -6.37 0.03
CA SER A 15 7.71 -6.18 -1.22
C SER A 15 6.80 -5.83 -2.42
N SER A 16 5.49 -5.74 -2.21
CA SER A 16 4.54 -5.24 -3.21
C SER A 16 4.84 -3.78 -3.59
N ARG A 17 4.52 -3.42 -4.83
CA ARG A 17 4.69 -2.06 -5.34
C ARG A 17 3.67 -1.11 -4.68
N LEU A 18 4.14 0.07 -4.30
CA LEU A 18 3.32 1.19 -3.83
C LEU A 18 3.37 2.30 -4.89
N MET A 19 2.21 2.74 -5.37
CA MET A 19 2.11 3.93 -6.21
C MET A 19 1.71 5.12 -5.34
N PHE A 20 2.58 6.12 -5.25
CA PHE A 20 2.29 7.36 -4.54
C PHE A 20 1.73 8.38 -5.54
N LEU A 21 0.50 8.81 -5.29
CA LEU A 21 -0.20 9.82 -6.10
C LEU A 21 -0.48 11.05 -5.23
N PRO A 22 0.29 12.14 -5.40
CA PRO A 22 -0.02 13.41 -4.75
C PRO A 22 -1.42 13.91 -5.14
N ARG A 23 -2.21 14.35 -4.16
CA ARG A 23 -3.55 14.93 -4.42
C ARG A 23 -3.47 16.29 -5.10
N THR A 24 -2.44 17.08 -4.79
CA THR A 24 -2.27 18.45 -5.28
C THR A 24 -0.80 18.70 -5.57
N GLY A 25 -0.46 18.88 -6.86
CA GLY A 25 0.91 19.16 -7.30
C GLY A 25 1.88 18.00 -7.07
N GLY A 26 2.95 17.96 -7.87
CA GLY A 26 4.01 16.96 -7.78
C GLY A 26 3.79 15.71 -8.64
N ASP A 27 4.85 14.92 -8.77
CA ASP A 27 4.90 13.77 -9.67
C ASP A 27 4.41 12.48 -9.02
N ILE A 28 3.89 11.59 -9.86
CA ILE A 28 3.65 10.19 -9.51
C ILE A 28 4.99 9.54 -9.16
N LYS A 29 5.04 8.80 -8.04
CA LYS A 29 6.24 8.06 -7.64
C LYS A 29 5.93 6.58 -7.50
N HIS A 30 6.89 5.76 -7.91
CA HIS A 30 6.86 4.32 -7.70
C HIS A 30 7.78 3.97 -6.54
N LYS A 31 7.25 3.20 -5.59
CA LYS A 31 7.89 2.77 -4.34
C LYS A 31 7.52 1.33 -4.05
N HIS A 32 7.94 0.82 -2.89
CA HIS A 32 7.45 -0.44 -2.35
C HIS A 32 6.67 -0.20 -1.05
N PHE A 33 5.86 -1.18 -0.65
CA PHE A 33 5.00 -1.03 0.52
C PHE A 33 5.79 -0.92 1.83
N TYR A 34 7.01 -1.47 1.89
CA TYR A 34 7.92 -1.25 3.02
C TYR A 34 8.38 0.22 3.16
N ASP A 35 8.26 1.05 2.13
CA ASP A 35 8.55 2.49 2.19
C ASP A 35 7.39 3.30 2.79
N LEU A 36 6.23 2.69 3.07
CA LEU A 36 5.04 3.39 3.58
C LEU A 36 5.32 4.28 4.82
N PRO A 37 6.13 3.86 5.81
CA PRO A 37 6.42 4.70 6.97
C PRO A 37 7.05 6.06 6.63
N ASP A 38 7.78 6.18 5.53
CA ASP A 38 8.42 7.45 5.09
C ASP A 38 7.39 8.52 4.69
N PHE A 39 6.15 8.11 4.43
CA PHE A 39 5.05 9.00 4.04
C PHE A 39 4.16 9.42 5.21
N LEU A 40 4.34 8.82 6.39
CA LEU A 40 3.56 9.11 7.59
C LEU A 40 4.31 10.09 8.47
N LYS A 41 3.56 10.97 9.13
CA LYS A 41 4.08 11.91 10.12
C LYS A 41 3.71 11.47 11.53
N PRO A 42 4.50 11.86 12.55
CA PRO A 42 4.08 11.69 13.94
C PRO A 42 2.70 12.31 14.16
N GLY A 43 1.77 11.52 14.71
CA GLY A 43 0.38 11.91 14.94
C GLY A 43 -0.61 11.45 13.88
N ASP A 44 -0.16 10.91 12.74
CA ASP A 44 -1.05 10.29 11.76
C ASP A 44 -1.69 9.00 12.34
N CYS A 45 -2.94 8.74 11.98
CA CYS A 45 -3.70 7.57 12.42
C CYS A 45 -3.98 6.64 11.23
N LEU A 46 -3.42 5.43 11.28
CA LEU A 46 -3.73 4.37 10.32
C LEU A 46 -4.90 3.54 10.87
N VAL A 47 -6.07 3.67 10.24
CA VAL A 47 -7.25 2.88 10.60
C VAL A 47 -7.24 1.59 9.79
N LEU A 48 -7.15 0.45 10.48
CA LEU A 48 -7.20 -0.87 9.87
C LEU A 48 -8.58 -1.49 10.07
N ASN A 49 -9.06 -2.18 9.03
CA ASN A 49 -10.27 -2.97 9.14
C ASN A 49 -9.93 -4.39 9.64
N ASP A 50 -10.43 -4.74 10.81
CA ASP A 50 -10.36 -6.07 11.41
C ASP A 50 -11.74 -6.74 11.34
N THR A 51 -11.96 -7.59 10.33
CA THR A 51 -13.24 -8.28 10.11
C THR A 51 -13.33 -9.54 10.97
N ARG A 52 -14.42 -9.70 11.72
CA ARG A 52 -14.73 -10.92 12.48
C ARG A 52 -15.97 -11.61 11.94
N VAL A 53 -15.91 -12.92 11.79
CA VAL A 53 -17.08 -13.75 11.48
C VAL A 53 -17.82 -14.01 12.78
N LEU A 54 -19.10 -13.64 12.82
CA LEU A 54 -19.98 -14.01 13.94
C LEU A 54 -20.46 -15.45 13.73
N PRO A 55 -20.41 -16.32 14.75
CA PRO A 55 -20.93 -17.68 14.68
C PRO A 55 -22.46 -17.73 14.59
#